data_AF-A0A7V7TG61-F1
#
_entry.id   AF-A0A7V7TG61-F1
#
_cell.length_a   1.000
_cell.length_b   1.000
_cell.length_c   1.000
_cell.angle_alpha   90.00
_cell.angle_beta   90.00
_cell.angle_gamma   90.00
#
_symmetry.space_group_name_H-M   'P 1'
#
loop_
_entity.id
_entity.type
_entity.pdbx_description
1 polymer ?
#
loop_
_entity_poly.entity_id
_entity_poly.type
_entity_poly.pdbx_seq_one_letter_code
_entity_poly.pdbx_strand_id
1 'polypeptide(L)'
;MAELINLDNALLTMLLRPAFGGYDEHGNEKSVDVYLLKLLLQDGRVYIHPCMGEKKQIKALELKMRAKGQINLDYWQQAREAQNY
;
A
#
# COMPACT_ATOMS: atom_id res chain seq x y z
N MET A 1 -21.63 5.51 5.09
CA MET A 1 -21.49 4.13 5.60
C MET A 1 -20.10 3.67 5.23
N ALA A 2 -19.34 3.14 6.18
CA ALA A 2 -17.99 2.65 5.93
C ALA A 2 -18.04 1.43 5.01
N GLU A 3 -17.29 1.44 3.90
CA GLU A 3 -17.18 0.25 3.04
C GLU A 3 -16.18 -0.72 3.68
N LEU A 4 -16.72 -1.79 4.29
CA LEU A 4 -15.94 -2.84 4.94
C LEU A 4 -15.76 -4.04 4.02
N ILE A 5 -14.52 -4.52 3.87
CA ILE A 5 -14.18 -5.70 3.10
C ILE A 5 -13.55 -6.75 4.02
N ASN A 6 -14.01 -7.99 3.91
CA ASN A 6 -13.32 -9.15 4.49
C ASN A 6 -12.06 -9.45 3.67
N LEU A 7 -10.93 -9.63 4.34
CA LEU A 7 -9.65 -9.94 3.70
C LEU A 7 -9.69 -11.26 2.92
N ASP A 8 -10.57 -12.19 3.25
CA ASP A 8 -10.77 -13.43 2.47
C ASP A 8 -11.25 -13.15 1.04
N ASN A 9 -11.88 -11.99 0.82
CA ASN A 9 -12.35 -11.52 -0.49
C ASN A 9 -11.36 -10.57 -1.18
N ALA A 10 -10.12 -10.47 -0.69
CA ALA A 10 -9.14 -9.53 -1.20
C ALA A 10 -7.70 -10.05 -1.12
N LEU A 11 -6.90 -9.69 -2.11
CA LEU A 11 -5.47 -9.94 -2.11
C LEU A 11 -4.74 -8.71 -1.54
N LEU A 12 -4.24 -8.85 -0.30
CA LEU A 12 -3.35 -7.86 0.32
C LEU A 12 -1.90 -8.15 -0.07
N THR A 13 -1.23 -7.17 -0.66
CA THR A 13 0.15 -7.24 -1.16
C THR A 13 0.97 -6.07 -0.64
N MET A 14 2.29 -6.27 -0.55
CA MET A 14 3.25 -5.23 -0.19
C MET A 14 4.12 -4.93 -1.41
N LEU A 15 4.00 -3.72 -1.95
CA LEU A 15 4.73 -3.30 -3.15
C LEU A 15 5.89 -2.38 -2.78
N LEU A 16 7.01 -2.53 -3.49
CA LEU A 16 8.12 -1.56 -3.47
C LEU A 16 7.76 -0.38 -4.38
N ARG A 17 7.92 0.84 -3.89
CA ARG A 17 7.84 2.08 -4.68
C ARG A 17 9.03 2.97 -4.32
N PRO A 18 9.74 3.51 -5.31
CA PRO A 18 10.70 4.56 -5.04
C PRO A 18 9.97 5.83 -4.59
N ALA A 19 10.50 6.49 -3.56
CA ALA A 19 10.05 7.79 -3.09
C ALA A 19 11.22 8.78 -3.08
N PHE A 20 10.90 10.07 -3.12
CA PHE A 20 11.89 11.12 -3.01
C PHE A 20 12.61 11.05 -1.65
N GLY A 21 13.95 10.99 -1.70
CA GLY A 21 14.83 10.84 -0.54
C GLY A 21 15.74 12.04 -0.29
N GLY A 22 15.53 13.15 -1.01
CA GLY A 22 16.36 14.35 -0.91
C GLY A 22 17.31 14.54 -2.10
N TYR A 23 18.25 15.46 -1.94
CA TYR A 23 19.34 15.71 -2.89
C TYR A 23 20.67 15.28 -2.27
N ASP A 24 21.62 14.80 -3.09
CA ASP A 24 23.00 14.54 -2.65
C ASP A 24 23.84 15.83 -2.60
N GLU A 25 25.12 15.70 -2.21
CA GLU A 25 26.06 16.84 -2.13
C GLU A 25 26.37 17.51 -3.48
N HIS A 26 26.02 16.86 -4.59
CA HIS A 26 26.17 17.36 -5.95
C HIS A 26 24.86 17.92 -6.52
N GLY A 27 23.76 17.88 -5.75
CA GLY A 27 22.44 18.37 -6.16
C GLY A 27 21.62 17.38 -7.01
N ASN A 28 22.00 16.10 -7.07
CA ASN A 28 21.21 15.09 -7.76
C ASN A 28 20.09 14.56 -6.86
N GLU A 29 18.93 14.29 -7.46
CA GLU A 29 17.82 13.66 -6.75
C GLU A 29 18.18 12.24 -6.34
N LYS A 30 18.02 11.97 -5.04
CA LYS A 30 18.14 10.65 -4.47
C LYS A 30 16.75 10.08 -4.25
N SER A 31 16.51 8.87 -4.74
CA SER A 31 15.34 8.10 -4.35
C SER A 31 15.65 7.15 -3.21
N VAL A 32 14.64 6.85 -2.39
CA VAL A 32 14.68 5.83 -1.35
C VAL A 32 13.61 4.78 -1.62
N ASP A 33 13.93 3.55 -1.30
CA ASP A 33 13.02 2.42 -1.42
C ASP A 33 12.01 2.44 -0.27
N VAL A 34 10.74 2.69 -0.58
CA VAL A 34 9.65 2.57 0.38
C VAL A 34 8.69 1.47 -0.04
N TYR A 35 8.00 0.91 0.93
CA TYR A 35 6.98 -0.10 0.72
C TYR A 35 5.61 0.50 1.02
N LEU A 36 4.57 -0.02 0.38
CA LEU A 36 3.17 0.30 0.67
C LEU A 36 2.32 -0.95 0.66
N LEU A 37 1.12 -0.86 1.22
CA LEU A 37 0.12 -1.90 1.09
C LEU A 37 -0.82 -1.60 -0.07
N LYS A 38 -1.05 -2.63 -0.88
CA LYS A 38 -2.02 -2.64 -1.98
C LYS A 38 -3.02 -3.76 -1.75
N LEU A 39 -4.29 -3.43 -1.89
CA LEU A 39 -5.40 -4.35 -1.78
C LEU A 39 -6.05 -4.49 -3.16
N LEU A 40 -6.12 -5.71 -3.66
CA LEU A 40 -6.83 -6.07 -4.89
C LEU A 40 -8.10 -6.82 -4.51
N LEU A 41 -9.25 -6.27 -4.88
CA LEU A 41 -10.54 -6.92 -4.65
C LEU A 41 -10.87 -7.89 -5.80
N GLN A 42 -11.74 -8.87 -5.52
CA GLN A 42 -12.19 -9.84 -6.53
C GLN A 42 -12.92 -9.20 -7.72
N ASP A 43 -13.56 -8.05 -7.51
CA ASP A 43 -14.23 -7.27 -8.56
C ASP A 43 -13.25 -6.45 -9.43
N GLY A 44 -11.94 -6.58 -9.19
CA GLY A 44 -10.89 -5.90 -9.94
C GLY A 44 -10.54 -4.50 -9.42
N ARG A 45 -11.25 -3.98 -8.42
CA ARG A 45 -10.89 -2.69 -7.81
C ARG A 45 -9.57 -2.80 -7.04
N VAL A 46 -8.78 -1.73 -7.12
CA VAL A 46 -7.48 -1.63 -6.46
C VAL A 46 -7.50 -0.47 -5.48
N TYR A 47 -7.03 -0.74 -4.27
CA TYR A 47 -6.89 0.25 -3.22
C TYR A 47 -5.45 0.27 -2.69
N ILE A 48 -4.97 1.46 -2.37
CA ILE A 48 -3.64 1.70 -1.80
C ILE A 48 -3.81 2.29 -0.40
N HIS A 49 -3.07 1.75 0.55
CA HIS A 49 -3.00 2.30 1.89
C HIS A 49 -2.12 3.57 1.88
N PRO A 50 -2.53 4.67 2.55
CA PRO A 50 -1.79 5.94 2.52
C PRO A 50 -0.43 5.89 3.23
N CYS A 51 -0.22 4.94 4.14
CA CYS A 51 1.07 4.74 4.77
C CYS A 51 2.04 4.01 3.83
N MET A 52 3.18 4.66 3.58
CA MET A 52 4.37 4.10 2.96
C MET A 52 5.57 4.24 3.90
N GLY A 53 6.55 3.35 3.80
CA GLY A 53 7.72 3.40 4.67
C GLY A 53 8.64 2.19 4.54
N GLU A 54 9.52 2.00 5.52
CA GLU A 54 10.47 0.90 5.50
C GLU A 54 9.79 -0.48 5.50
N LYS A 55 10.44 -1.47 4.89
CA LYS A 55 9.94 -2.86 4.78
C LYS A 55 9.43 -3.42 6.11
N LYS A 56 10.18 -3.19 7.19
CA LYS A 56 9.85 -3.73 8.53
C LYS A 56 8.56 -3.13 9.08
N GLN A 57 8.36 -1.82 8.90
CA GLN A 57 7.18 -1.11 9.39
C GLN A 57 5.93 -1.54 8.61
N ILE A 58 6.05 -1.59 7.28
CA ILE A 58 4.94 -1.97 6.40
C ILE A 58 4.57 -3.44 6.57
N LYS A 59 5.54 -4.34 6.76
CA LYS A 59 5.28 -5.74 7.11
C LYS A 59 4.55 -5.87 8.45
N ALA A 60 4.90 -5.08 9.47
CA ALA A 60 4.18 -5.10 10.74
C ALA A 60 2.73 -4.61 10.59
N LEU A 61 2.50 -3.60 9.75
CA LEU A 61 1.14 -3.13 9.42
C LEU A 61 0.34 -4.21 8.67
N GLU A 62 0.96 -4.86 7.69
CA GLU A 62 0.37 -5.94 6.90
C GLU A 62 -0.14 -7.09 7.79
N LEU A 63 0.71 -7.56 8.72
CA LEU A 63 0.35 -8.62 9.66
C LEU A 63 -0.81 -8.21 10.57
N LYS A 64 -0.82 -6.95 11.05
CA LYS A 64 -1.92 -6.41 11.86
C LYS A 64 -3.23 -6.38 11.08
N MET A 65 -3.19 -6.04 9.79
CA MET A 65 -4.38 -6.04 8.94
C MET A 65 -4.91 -7.45 8.73
N ARG A 66 -4.02 -8.41 8.42
CA ARG A 66 -4.40 -9.83 8.33
C ARG A 66 -5.04 -10.35 9.61
N ALA A 67 -4.46 -10.04 10.77
CA ALA A 67 -4.99 -10.46 12.05
C ALA A 67 -6.39 -9.87 12.36
N LYS A 68 -6.72 -8.68 11.83
CA LYS A 68 -8.06 -8.10 11.96
C LYS A 68 -9.10 -8.79 11.07
N GLY A 69 -8.69 -9.35 9.93
CA GLY A 69 -9.59 -10.02 8.97
C GLY A 69 -10.54 -9.10 8.19
N GLN A 70 -10.71 -7.84 8.61
CA GLN A 70 -11.55 -6.84 7.95
C GLN A 70 -10.82 -5.52 7.75
N ILE A 71 -11.06 -4.88 6.61
CA ILE A 71 -10.49 -3.59 6.21
C ILE A 71 -11.62 -2.59 5.97
N ASN A 72 -11.50 -1.40 6.55
CA ASN A 72 -12.30 -0.24 6.19
C ASN A 72 -11.63 0.50 5.04
N LEU A 73 -12.29 0.58 3.89
CA LEU A 73 -11.81 1.24 2.68
C LEU A 73 -11.93 2.77 2.72
N ASP A 74 -12.64 3.36 3.68
CA ASP A 74 -12.80 4.83 3.79
C ASP A 74 -11.45 5.57 3.86
N TYR A 75 -10.43 4.91 4.41
CA TYR A 75 -9.08 5.46 4.58
C TYR A 75 -8.10 4.98 3.51
N TRP A 76 -8.57 4.19 2.54
CA TRP A 76 -7.75 3.69 1.44
C TRP A 76 -8.03 4.49 0.18
N GLN A 77 -6.97 4.79 -0.56
CA GLN A 77 -7.09 5.51 -1.81
C GLN A 77 -7.34 4.51 -2.94
N GLN A 78 -8.46 4.66 -3.63
CA GLN A 78 -8.70 3.88 -4.84
C GLN A 78 -7.67 4.28 -5.90
N ALA A 79 -6.83 3.34 -6.31
CA ALA A 79 -5.87 3.58 -7.37
C ALA A 79 -6.61 3.57 -8.72
N ARG A 80 -6.42 4.61 -9.52
CA ARG A 80 -6.85 4.63 -10.93
C ARG A 80 -5.90 3.84 -11.85
N GLU A 81 -4.84 3.24 -11.30
CA GLU A 81 -3.82 2.53 -12.07
C GLU A 81 -4.43 1.34 -12.84
N ALA A 82 -4.40 1.43 -14.18
CA ALA A 82 -4.41 0.26 -15.04
C ALA A 82 -3.30 -0.68 -14.58
N GLN A 83 -3.62 -1.97 -14.48
CA GLN A 83 -2.72 -3.03 -14.05
C GLN A 83 -1.36 -2.97 -14.77
N ASN A 84 -0.34 -2.43 -14.13
CA ASN A 84 1.05 -2.69 -14.53
C ASN A 84 1.61 -3.73 -13.56
N TYR A 85 1.68 -4.96 -14.08
CA TYR A 85 2.27 -6.15 -13.46
C TYR A 85 3.79 -6.11 -13.57
#